data_AF-A0A352Q1T0-F1
#
_entry.id   AF-A0A352Q1T0-F1
#
_cell.length_a   1.000
_cell.length_b   1.000
_cell.length_c   1.000
_cell.angle_alpha   90.00
_cell.angle_beta   90.00
_cell.angle_gamma   90.00
#
_symmetry.space_group_name_H-M   'P 1'
#
loop_
_entity.id
_entity.type
_entity.pdbx_description
1 polymer ?
#
loop_
_entity_poly.entity_id
_entity_poly.type
_entity_poly.pdbx_seq_one_letter_code
_entity_poly.pdbx_strand_id
1 'polypeptide(L)'
;PTPGIRRSVVAARTGRIRSQARADLDSQLQKLIGAPLRLSSPSVLREARQALSDAQKVRPDGPRINQQVERLEVLLQGAVTPRPVVVQSDNETRVSVLRLGELGQFREKTIELRPGKYVAEGVRPGYRDVRVDFVVSGESEAPILVACTEPI
;
A
#
# COMPACT_ATOMS: atom_id res chain seq x y z
N PRO A 1 -63.91 -3.45 5.45
CA PRO A 1 -62.76 -3.61 6.37
C PRO A 1 -61.46 -3.94 5.60
N THR A 2 -60.65 -2.93 5.33
CA THR A 2 -59.32 -3.03 4.71
C THR A 2 -58.24 -3.14 5.79
N PRO A 3 -57.31 -4.10 5.72
CA PRO A 3 -56.04 -3.98 6.43
C PRO A 3 -54.87 -4.22 5.49
N GLY A 4 -54.35 -3.15 4.88
CA GLY A 4 -53.27 -3.21 3.90
C GLY A 4 -52.15 -2.19 4.12
N ILE A 5 -51.71 -1.89 5.36
CA ILE A 5 -50.63 -0.89 5.57
C ILE A 5 -49.68 -1.24 6.74
N ARG A 6 -49.28 -2.50 6.94
CA ARG A 6 -48.24 -2.85 7.94
C ARG A 6 -47.11 -3.76 7.45
N ARG A 7 -46.83 -3.78 6.13
CA ARG A 7 -45.66 -4.48 5.56
C ARG A 7 -44.62 -3.56 4.91
N SER A 8 -44.92 -2.27 4.73
CA SER A 8 -44.11 -1.34 3.93
C SER A 8 -43.01 -0.61 4.72
N VAL A 9 -43.22 -0.28 6.00
CA VAL A 9 -42.27 0.56 6.77
C VAL A 9 -41.00 -0.21 7.15
N VAL A 10 -41.13 -1.48 7.54
CA VAL A 10 -39.98 -2.34 7.87
C VAL A 10 -39.17 -2.67 6.61
N ALA A 11 -39.82 -2.95 5.49
CA ALA A 11 -39.16 -3.20 4.20
C ALA A 11 -38.44 -1.95 3.66
N ALA A 12 -39.06 -0.76 3.72
CA ALA A 12 -38.44 0.50 3.29
C ALA A 12 -37.26 0.91 4.19
N ARG A 13 -37.36 0.70 5.51
CA ARG A 13 -36.27 0.97 6.46
C ARG A 13 -35.10 0.00 6.27
N THR A 14 -35.40 -1.28 6.03
CA THR A 14 -34.40 -2.31 5.71
C THR A 14 -33.72 -2.05 4.37
N GLY A 15 -34.48 -1.62 3.35
CA GLY A 15 -33.95 -1.22 2.05
C GLY A 15 -33.00 -0.03 2.13
N ARG A 16 -33.33 0.99 2.95
CA ARG A 16 -32.49 2.18 3.16
C ARG A 16 -31.19 1.86 3.89
N ILE A 17 -31.23 1.00 4.91
CA ILE A 17 -30.02 0.55 5.63
C ILE A 17 -29.10 -0.23 4.69
N ARG A 18 -29.67 -1.12 3.86
CA ARG A 18 -28.91 -1.88 2.85
C ARG A 18 -28.29 -0.99 1.78
N SER A 19 -29.01 0.03 1.31
CA SER A 19 -28.47 0.95 0.31
C SER A 19 -27.36 1.83 0.88
N GLN A 20 -27.49 2.27 2.15
CA GLN A 20 -26.46 3.08 2.80
C GLN A 20 -25.17 2.28 3.02
N ALA A 21 -25.30 1.06 3.58
CA ALA A 21 -24.14 0.18 3.80
C ALA A 21 -23.37 -0.12 2.50
N ARG A 22 -24.08 -0.23 1.37
CA ARG A 22 -23.45 -0.39 0.04
C ARG A 22 -22.73 0.87 -0.43
N ALA A 23 -23.33 2.04 -0.25
CA ALA A 23 -22.72 3.31 -0.65
C ALA A 23 -21.45 3.60 0.17
N ASP A 24 -21.48 3.30 1.47
CA ASP A 24 -20.33 3.47 2.35
C ASP A 24 -19.19 2.52 1.96
N LEU A 25 -19.49 1.26 1.68
CA LEU A 25 -18.53 0.28 1.20
C LEU A 25 -17.93 0.66 -0.17
N ASP A 26 -18.75 1.09 -1.12
CA ASP A 26 -18.30 1.59 -2.44
C ASP A 26 -17.29 2.73 -2.28
N SER A 27 -17.60 3.72 -1.45
CA SER A 27 -16.72 4.85 -1.16
C SER A 27 -15.40 4.40 -0.53
N GLN A 28 -15.46 3.44 0.40
CA GLN A 28 -14.26 2.91 1.06
C GLN A 28 -13.36 2.16 0.07
N LEU A 29 -13.92 1.26 -0.75
CA LEU A 29 -13.16 0.53 -1.77
C LEU A 29 -12.52 1.48 -2.78
N GLN A 30 -13.24 2.50 -3.25
CA GLN A 30 -12.69 3.49 -4.17
C GLN A 30 -11.51 4.27 -3.60
N LYS A 31 -11.58 4.68 -2.32
CA LYS A 31 -10.48 5.37 -1.65
C LYS A 31 -9.22 4.51 -1.57
N LEU A 32 -9.37 3.22 -1.29
CA LEU A 32 -8.25 2.27 -1.22
C LEU A 32 -7.64 2.01 -2.59
N ILE A 33 -8.48 1.82 -3.62
CA ILE A 33 -8.04 1.60 -5.01
C ILE A 33 -7.34 2.84 -5.57
N GLY A 34 -7.80 4.04 -5.22
CA GLY A 34 -7.25 5.30 -5.72
C GLY A 34 -5.86 5.66 -5.19
N ALA A 35 -5.35 4.95 -4.17
CA ALA A 35 -4.06 5.23 -3.56
C ALA A 35 -3.27 3.94 -3.27
N PRO A 36 -2.85 3.18 -4.30
CA PRO A 36 -2.28 1.84 -4.15
C PRO A 36 -1.00 1.83 -3.32
N LEU A 37 -0.15 2.86 -3.42
CA LEU A 37 1.07 2.96 -2.60
C LEU A 37 0.78 3.08 -1.10
N ARG A 38 -0.42 3.53 -0.70
CA ARG A 38 -0.82 3.56 0.71
C ARG A 38 -1.07 2.16 1.25
N LEU A 39 -1.42 1.20 0.39
CA LEU A 39 -1.60 -0.21 0.75
C LEU A 39 -0.29 -0.86 1.21
N SER A 40 0.85 -0.21 1.09
CA SER A 40 2.10 -0.67 1.70
C SER A 40 2.16 -0.43 3.21
N SER A 41 1.33 0.47 3.75
CA SER A 41 1.27 0.77 5.17
C SER A 41 0.54 -0.33 5.95
N PRO A 42 1.07 -0.81 7.09
CA PRO A 42 0.41 -1.83 7.91
C PRO A 42 -1.01 -1.46 8.35
N SER A 43 -1.27 -0.17 8.59
CA SER A 43 -2.59 0.33 8.98
C SER A 43 -3.60 0.21 7.83
N VAL A 44 -3.20 0.65 6.64
CA VAL A 44 -4.05 0.64 5.44
C VAL A 44 -4.24 -0.79 4.92
N LEU A 45 -3.25 -1.67 5.05
CA LEU A 45 -3.42 -3.11 4.77
C LEU A 45 -4.53 -3.74 5.60
N ARG A 46 -4.59 -3.42 6.89
CA ARG A 46 -5.66 -3.92 7.78
C ARG A 46 -7.01 -3.36 7.37
N GLU A 47 -7.09 -2.06 7.08
CA GLU A 47 -8.31 -1.41 6.61
C GLU A 47 -8.83 -2.06 5.31
N ALA A 48 -7.94 -2.29 4.35
CA ALA A 48 -8.31 -2.91 3.09
C ALA A 48 -8.78 -4.37 3.24
N ARG A 49 -8.13 -5.16 4.10
CA ARG A 49 -8.60 -6.51 4.43
C ARG A 49 -9.96 -6.50 5.10
N GLN A 50 -10.21 -5.53 5.97
CA GLN A 50 -11.52 -5.35 6.61
C GLN A 50 -12.60 -4.99 5.58
N ALA A 51 -12.31 -4.05 4.68
CA ALA A 51 -13.22 -3.68 3.59
C ALA A 51 -13.57 -4.88 2.68
N LEU A 52 -12.61 -5.75 2.38
CA LEU A 52 -12.86 -7.00 1.66
C LEU A 52 -13.78 -7.96 2.46
N SER A 53 -13.54 -8.12 3.77
CA SER A 53 -14.40 -8.93 4.63
C SER A 53 -15.83 -8.38 4.71
N ASP A 54 -15.98 -7.07 4.76
CA ASP A 54 -17.30 -6.43 4.83
C ASP A 54 -18.02 -6.48 3.48
N ALA A 55 -17.31 -6.39 2.35
CA ALA A 55 -17.87 -6.65 1.04
C ALA A 55 -18.51 -8.03 0.93
N GLN A 56 -17.86 -9.06 1.47
CA GLN A 56 -18.41 -10.43 1.46
C GLN A 56 -19.72 -10.58 2.24
N LYS A 57 -20.00 -9.68 3.20
CA LYS A 57 -21.21 -9.71 4.05
C LYS A 57 -22.38 -8.95 3.43
N VAL A 58 -22.17 -8.09 2.43
CA VAL A 58 -23.17 -7.16 1.86
C VAL A 58 -23.95 -7.79 0.69
N ARG A 59 -24.14 -9.11 0.71
CA ARG A 59 -24.84 -9.82 -0.37
C ARG A 59 -26.31 -9.39 -0.54
N PRO A 60 -26.84 -9.37 -1.78
CA PRO A 60 -26.13 -9.64 -3.04
C PRO A 60 -25.33 -8.44 -3.55
N ASP A 61 -24.03 -8.60 -3.73
CA ASP A 61 -23.12 -7.55 -4.15
C ASP A 61 -23.39 -7.21 -5.62
N GLY A 62 -23.61 -5.92 -5.92
CA GLY A 62 -23.81 -5.47 -7.30
C GLY A 62 -22.51 -5.64 -8.11
N PRO A 63 -22.57 -5.73 -9.45
CA PRO A 63 -21.40 -6.01 -10.31
C PRO A 63 -20.25 -5.02 -10.10
N ARG A 64 -20.54 -3.78 -9.73
CA ARG A 64 -19.54 -2.75 -9.41
C ARG A 64 -18.69 -3.09 -8.18
N ILE A 65 -19.31 -3.59 -7.11
CA ILE A 65 -18.59 -3.95 -5.88
C ILE A 65 -17.67 -5.15 -6.15
N ASN A 66 -18.14 -6.13 -6.93
CA ASN A 66 -17.31 -7.28 -7.30
C ASN A 66 -16.04 -6.85 -8.07
N GLN A 67 -16.18 -5.95 -9.06
CA GLN A 67 -15.03 -5.42 -9.79
C GLN A 67 -14.06 -4.64 -8.88
N GLN A 68 -14.58 -3.90 -7.90
CA GLN A 68 -13.74 -3.17 -6.94
C GLN A 68 -13.00 -4.13 -6.00
N VAL A 69 -13.66 -5.19 -5.53
CA VAL A 69 -13.06 -6.25 -4.72
C VAL A 69 -11.93 -6.92 -5.48
N GLU A 70 -12.17 -7.41 -6.69
CA GLU A 70 -11.14 -8.05 -7.53
C GLU A 70 -9.95 -7.10 -7.77
N ARG A 71 -10.23 -5.82 -8.06
CA ARG A 71 -9.17 -4.82 -8.27
C ARG A 71 -8.38 -4.55 -6.99
N LEU A 72 -9.04 -4.44 -5.84
CA LEU A 72 -8.37 -4.22 -4.56
C LEU A 72 -7.52 -5.44 -4.16
N GLU A 73 -7.99 -6.67 -4.44
CA GLU A 73 -7.22 -7.89 -4.21
C GLU A 73 -5.92 -7.91 -5.02
N VAL A 74 -5.97 -7.56 -6.31
CA VAL A 74 -4.78 -7.45 -7.16
C VAL A 74 -3.81 -6.39 -6.62
N LEU A 75 -4.33 -5.23 -6.24
CA LEU A 75 -3.49 -4.15 -5.67
C LEU A 75 -2.87 -4.56 -4.32
N LEU A 76 -3.60 -5.29 -3.48
CA LEU A 76 -3.11 -5.80 -2.21
C LEU A 76 -2.01 -6.84 -2.39
N GLN A 77 -2.17 -7.77 -3.34
CA GLN A 77 -1.12 -8.71 -3.70
C GLN A 77 0.12 -7.95 -4.15
N GLY A 78 -0.03 -6.98 -5.05
CA GLY A 78 1.08 -6.14 -5.51
C GLY A 78 1.79 -5.40 -4.37
N ALA A 79 1.05 -4.91 -3.37
CA ALA A 79 1.60 -4.17 -2.23
C ALA A 79 2.38 -5.04 -1.23
N VAL A 80 2.14 -6.35 -1.18
CA VAL A 80 2.83 -7.28 -0.26
C VAL A 80 3.94 -8.10 -0.91
N THR A 81 3.97 -8.16 -2.24
CA THR A 81 5.01 -8.86 -3.00
C THR A 81 6.35 -8.09 -2.95
N PRO A 82 7.43 -8.69 -2.41
CA PRO A 82 8.77 -8.11 -2.48
C PRO A 82 9.24 -7.93 -3.93
N ARG A 83 10.07 -6.90 -4.15
CA ARG A 83 10.66 -6.57 -5.45
C ARG A 83 12.15 -6.32 -5.32
N PRO A 84 12.95 -6.73 -6.32
CA PRO A 84 14.36 -6.44 -6.35
C PRO A 84 14.58 -4.95 -6.59
N VAL A 85 15.40 -4.33 -5.75
CA VAL A 85 15.85 -2.95 -5.87
C VAL A 85 17.37 -2.96 -5.91
N VAL A 86 17.94 -2.33 -6.92
CA VAL A 86 19.39 -2.20 -7.08
C VAL A 86 19.85 -0.94 -6.34
N VAL A 87 20.75 -1.10 -5.38
CA VAL A 87 21.43 -0.01 -4.69
C VAL A 87 22.87 0.03 -5.16
N GLN A 88 23.37 1.23 -5.50
CA GLN A 88 24.74 1.45 -5.92
C GLN A 88 25.46 2.41 -4.97
N SER A 89 26.76 2.18 -4.80
CA SER A 89 27.63 2.99 -3.95
C SER A 89 29.07 2.96 -4.50
N ASP A 90 30.00 3.58 -3.78
CA ASP A 90 31.40 3.78 -4.18
C ASP A 90 32.36 2.75 -3.56
N ASN A 91 31.85 1.73 -2.86
CA ASN A 91 32.61 0.74 -2.09
C ASN A 91 33.41 1.30 -0.90
N GLU A 92 33.28 2.58 -0.59
CA GLU A 92 33.94 3.25 0.56
C GLU A 92 32.89 3.69 1.60
N THR A 93 31.71 4.10 1.11
CA THR A 93 30.57 4.52 1.91
C THR A 93 29.88 3.30 2.53
N ARG A 94 29.70 3.34 3.87
CA ARG A 94 28.89 2.35 4.58
C ARG A 94 27.41 2.72 4.39
N VAL A 95 26.67 1.86 3.72
CA VAL A 95 25.25 2.09 3.40
C VAL A 95 24.36 1.32 4.37
N SER A 96 23.29 1.97 4.82
CA SER A 96 22.19 1.36 5.57
C SER A 96 20.83 1.77 4.99
N VAL A 97 19.82 0.93 5.16
CA VAL A 97 18.44 1.25 4.76
C VAL A 97 17.56 1.21 6.00
N LEU A 98 16.86 2.31 6.28
CA LEU A 98 15.96 2.39 7.43
C LEU A 98 14.92 1.26 7.38
N ARG A 99 14.69 0.63 8.53
CA ARG A 99 13.82 -0.55 8.74
C ARG A 99 14.38 -1.89 8.22
N LEU A 100 15.41 -1.89 7.37
CA LEU A 100 16.08 -3.12 6.92
C LEU A 100 17.38 -3.37 7.68
N GLY A 101 18.14 -2.30 7.97
CA GLY A 101 19.41 -2.35 8.68
C GLY A 101 20.62 -1.99 7.80
N GLU A 102 21.81 -2.32 8.28
CA GLU A 102 23.06 -2.04 7.57
C GLU A 102 23.25 -2.99 6.37
N LEU A 103 23.59 -2.44 5.22
CA LEU A 103 23.92 -3.18 4.01
C LEU A 103 25.43 -3.38 3.83
N GLY A 104 26.25 -2.55 4.48
CA GLY A 104 27.70 -2.56 4.43
C GLY A 104 28.26 -1.67 3.32
N GLN A 105 29.49 -1.96 2.89
CA GLN A 105 30.17 -1.33 1.76
C GLN A 105 30.05 -2.23 0.54
N PHE A 106 29.68 -1.65 -0.60
CA PHE A 106 29.55 -2.37 -1.87
C PHE A 106 29.59 -1.37 -3.03
N ARG A 107 29.78 -1.88 -4.26
CA ARG A 107 29.58 -1.08 -5.47
C ARG A 107 28.16 -1.17 -5.99
N GLU A 108 27.60 -2.37 -5.97
CA GLU A 108 26.23 -2.67 -6.33
C GLU A 108 25.69 -3.79 -5.44
N LYS A 109 24.45 -3.67 -4.99
CA LYS A 109 23.76 -4.69 -4.19
C LYS A 109 22.27 -4.68 -4.51
N THR A 110 21.73 -5.86 -4.85
CA THR A 110 20.30 -6.05 -5.01
C THR A 110 19.67 -6.46 -3.70
N ILE A 111 18.61 -5.77 -3.29
CA ILE A 111 17.84 -6.07 -2.07
C ILE A 111 16.37 -6.25 -2.40
N GLU A 112 15.69 -7.13 -1.68
CA GLU A 112 14.25 -7.35 -1.84
C GLU A 112 13.47 -6.44 -0.90
N LEU A 113 12.70 -5.51 -1.47
CA LEU A 113 11.87 -4.57 -0.72
C LEU A 113 10.42 -4.67 -1.18
N ARG A 114 9.48 -4.61 -0.23
CA ARG A 114 8.07 -4.46 -0.58
C ARG A 114 7.84 -3.04 -1.13
N PRO A 115 6.86 -2.82 -2.01
CA PRO A 115 6.49 -1.47 -2.40
C PRO A 115 6.26 -0.61 -1.17
N GLY A 116 6.75 0.63 -1.18
CA GLY A 116 6.71 1.50 -0.02
C GLY A 116 7.75 2.61 -0.08
N LYS A 117 7.77 3.45 0.95
CA LYS A 117 8.75 4.54 1.09
C LYS A 117 9.89 4.11 2.00
N TYR A 118 11.10 4.32 1.53
CA TYR A 118 12.36 3.95 2.19
C TYR A 118 13.32 5.11 2.21
N VAL A 119 14.30 4.98 3.09
CA VAL A 119 15.39 5.94 3.26
C VAL A 119 16.67 5.13 3.33
N ALA A 120 17.62 5.43 2.46
CA ALA A 120 18.98 4.94 2.57
C ALA A 120 19.87 6.02 3.17
N GLU A 121 20.80 5.61 4.03
CA GLU A 121 21.79 6.48 4.66
C GLU A 121 23.19 5.95 4.33
N GLY A 122 24.06 6.85 3.90
CA GLY A 122 25.47 6.60 3.65
C GLY A 122 26.31 7.33 4.70
N VAL A 123 27.24 6.61 5.31
CA VAL A 123 28.17 7.15 6.31
C VAL A 123 29.59 6.82 5.90
N ARG A 124 30.46 7.83 5.92
CA ARG A 124 31.89 7.68 5.63
C ARG A 124 32.70 8.66 6.48
N PRO A 125 33.63 8.18 7.33
CA PRO A 125 34.47 9.06 8.15
C PRO A 125 35.22 10.10 7.31
N GLY A 126 35.18 11.38 7.74
CA GLY A 126 35.80 12.49 7.01
C GLY A 126 34.96 13.04 5.85
N TYR A 127 33.75 12.54 5.66
CA TYR A 127 32.81 12.99 4.64
C TYR A 127 31.44 13.25 5.26
N ARG A 128 30.65 14.08 4.58
CA ARG A 128 29.28 14.38 4.95
C ARG A 128 28.39 13.17 4.70
N ASP A 129 27.59 12.82 5.70
CA ASP A 129 26.59 11.76 5.59
C ASP A 129 25.55 12.12 4.53
N VAL A 130 25.12 11.11 3.77
CA VAL A 130 24.13 11.25 2.70
C VAL A 130 22.87 10.51 3.07
N ARG A 131 21.72 11.13 2.80
CA ARG A 131 20.41 10.53 3.01
C ARG A 131 19.60 10.60 1.72
N VAL A 132 19.14 9.45 1.25
CA VAL A 132 18.43 9.29 -0.02
C VAL A 132 17.05 8.70 0.27
N ASP A 133 16.02 9.51 0.05
CA ASP A 133 14.64 9.07 0.10
C ASP A 133 14.27 8.45 -1.25
N PHE A 134 13.74 7.22 -1.23
CA PHE A 134 13.27 6.54 -2.43
C PHE A 134 11.95 5.81 -2.18
N VAL A 135 11.21 5.62 -3.26
CA VAL A 135 9.93 4.92 -3.25
C VAL A 135 10.09 3.69 -4.09
N VAL A 136 9.79 2.53 -3.52
CA VAL A 136 9.67 1.26 -4.24
C VAL A 136 8.24 1.10 -4.70
N SER A 137 8.06 0.95 -6.00
CA SER A 137 6.79 0.83 -6.68
C SER A 137 6.71 -0.48 -7.48
N GLY A 138 5.61 -0.69 -8.18
CA GLY A 138 5.38 -1.90 -8.97
C GLY A 138 6.20 -1.99 -10.27
N GLU A 139 6.95 -0.94 -10.61
CA GLU A 139 7.65 -0.78 -11.88
C GLU A 139 9.19 -0.83 -11.68
N SER A 140 9.93 -1.08 -12.76
CA SER A 140 11.39 -1.16 -12.71
C SER A 140 11.97 0.22 -12.40
N GLU A 141 12.59 0.37 -11.23
CA GLU A 141 13.22 1.61 -10.80
C GLU A 141 14.68 1.70 -11.23
N ALA A 142 15.13 2.93 -11.47
CA ALA A 142 16.55 3.20 -11.67
C ALA A 142 17.34 2.83 -10.39
N PRO A 143 18.63 2.46 -10.51
CA PRO A 143 19.46 2.15 -9.35
C PRO A 143 19.49 3.32 -8.35
N ILE A 144 19.39 3.00 -7.06
CA ILE A 144 19.45 4.00 -5.99
C ILE A 144 20.91 4.25 -5.64
N LEU A 145 21.42 5.44 -5.95
CA LEU A 145 22.80 5.81 -5.66
C LEU A 145 22.95 6.38 -4.24
N VAL A 146 23.83 5.80 -3.44
CA VAL A 146 24.14 6.24 -2.07
C VAL A 146 25.65 6.31 -1.88
N ALA A 147 26.24 7.49 -1.98
CA ALA A 147 27.68 7.68 -1.84
C ALA A 147 28.03 9.04 -1.20
N CYS A 148 28.90 9.01 -0.19
CA CYS A 148 29.43 10.19 0.48
C CYS A 148 30.56 10.81 -0.36
N THR A 149 30.24 11.89 -1.07
CA THR A 149 31.18 12.55 -2.02
C THR A 149 31.72 13.89 -1.53
N GLU A 150 31.12 14.48 -0.50
CA GLU A 150 31.50 15.79 0.04
C GLU A 150 32.38 15.62 1.30
N PRO A 151 33.67 16.01 1.29
CA PRO A 151 34.54 15.96 2.47
C PRO A 151 34.15 17.04 3.49
N ILE A 152 34.45 16.81 4.78
CA ILE A 152 34.21 17.75 5.90
C ILE A 152 35.50 18.52 6.24
#